data_AF-A0A3M2AM72-F1
#
_entry.id   AF-A0A3M2AM72-F1
#
_cell.length_a   1.000
_cell.length_b   1.000
_cell.length_c   1.000
_cell.angle_alpha   90.00
_cell.angle_beta   90.00
_cell.angle_gamma   90.00
#
_symmetry.space_group_name_H-M   'P 1'
#
loop_
_entity.id
_entity.type
_entity.pdbx_description
1 polymer ?
#
loop_
_entity_poly.entity_id
_entity_poly.type
_entity_poly.pdbx_seq_one_letter_code
_entity_poly.pdbx_strand_id
1 'polypeptide(L)'
;MRRRGLLWLLPLVSCAAPGMDSPTLADDTRFLDEQGEAIRLASGDGWIVVSPELQGRVMTSGLAGDQPGFGFLDRDRIADPPTTAPFRNFGGEDRFWLGPEGGPFALYFGGSRERDLDHWQVPADLNEGPWRVLDRRPDAVELGRRLQVVNAVGTRFLVDARRRIEIPAEVEIAQLVGGLPAGAAWVGFRSRNRVRNAGDRAWTPEEGLICIWILSQFRPGDRAWVIAPFRRRGDGPPVRADYFGQVPPDRLRLGDGFALFRVDARHRSKIGVLRDRALPVAGSYDPDTGVLTLVRFGPIDTTARYVDETWPIDQADPFAGDVLNSYNHGGPEPFYEIESSSPALELAPGGEWEHEHLVVHLRFRSPEDLAAAASHALGVDWDQVRRLAGWE
;
A
#
# COMPACT_ATOMS: atom_id res chain seq x y z
N MET A 1 -40.20 -38.25 20.23
CA MET A 1 -39.32 -37.60 21.22
C MET A 1 -38.67 -36.38 20.57
N ARG A 2 -39.17 -35.17 20.87
CA ARG A 2 -38.60 -33.90 20.39
C ARG A 2 -37.52 -33.46 21.38
N ARG A 3 -36.25 -33.42 20.96
CA ARG A 3 -35.18 -32.78 21.75
C ARG A 3 -35.07 -31.32 21.33
N ARG A 4 -35.44 -30.42 22.24
CA ARG A 4 -35.16 -28.98 22.16
C ARG A 4 -33.71 -28.78 22.56
N GLY A 5 -32.87 -28.33 21.64
CA GLY A 5 -31.52 -27.83 21.94
C GLY A 5 -31.62 -26.39 22.41
N LEU A 6 -31.13 -26.12 23.63
CA LEU A 6 -31.05 -24.80 24.25
C LEU A 6 -29.78 -24.12 23.70
N LEU A 7 -29.93 -23.15 22.79
CA LEU A 7 -28.82 -22.28 22.38
C LEU A 7 -28.52 -21.30 23.51
N TRP A 8 -27.31 -21.39 24.05
CA TRP A 8 -26.74 -20.36 24.90
C TRP A 8 -26.20 -19.24 24.02
N LEU A 9 -26.91 -18.10 24.01
CA LEU A 9 -26.41 -16.84 23.48
C LEU A 9 -25.36 -16.28 24.45
N LEU A 10 -24.09 -16.42 24.11
CA LEU A 10 -23.01 -15.64 24.71
C LEU A 10 -23.08 -14.21 24.14
N PRO A 11 -23.27 -13.16 24.96
CA PRO A 11 -23.18 -11.80 24.47
C PRO A 11 -21.71 -11.50 24.14
N LEU A 12 -21.45 -11.20 22.87
CA LEU A 12 -20.22 -10.52 22.45
C LEU A 12 -20.25 -9.13 23.07
N VAL A 13 -19.54 -8.96 24.19
CA VAL A 13 -19.23 -7.64 24.73
C VAL A 13 -18.23 -7.01 23.76
N SER A 14 -18.73 -6.13 22.90
CA SER A 14 -17.90 -5.19 22.15
C SER A 14 -17.27 -4.23 23.15
N CYS A 15 -16.04 -4.50 23.55
CA CYS A 15 -15.19 -3.51 24.19
C CYS A 15 -14.74 -2.52 23.11
N ALA A 16 -15.58 -1.54 22.81
CA ALA A 16 -15.07 -0.29 22.25
C ALA A 16 -14.22 0.37 23.35
N ALA A 17 -12.90 0.31 23.21
CA ALA A 17 -12.01 1.08 24.06
C ALA A 17 -12.25 2.57 23.80
N PRO A 18 -12.42 3.40 24.85
CA PRO A 18 -12.54 4.85 24.71
C PRO A 18 -11.21 5.44 24.21
N GLY A 19 -11.30 6.53 23.45
CA GLY A 19 -10.20 7.19 22.76
C GLY A 19 -8.94 7.36 23.60
N MET A 20 -7.90 6.61 23.25
CA MET A 20 -6.54 7.07 23.47
C MET A 20 -6.24 8.02 22.33
N ASP A 21 -5.82 9.25 22.64
CA ASP A 21 -5.31 10.17 21.63
C ASP A 21 -4.26 9.44 20.78
N SER A 22 -4.44 9.44 19.47
CA SER A 22 -3.49 8.78 18.57
C SER A 22 -2.11 9.40 18.75
N PRO A 23 -1.03 8.61 18.86
CA PRO A 23 0.32 9.13 19.02
C PRO A 23 0.63 10.19 17.95
N THR A 24 1.31 11.25 18.36
CA THR A 24 1.73 12.31 17.46
C THR A 24 2.86 11.82 16.56
N LEU A 25 3.13 12.53 15.46
CA LEU A 25 4.31 12.28 14.64
C LEU A 25 5.61 12.34 15.46
N ALA A 26 5.69 13.25 16.44
CA ALA A 26 6.84 13.36 17.34
C ALA A 26 6.96 12.14 18.27
N ASP A 27 5.84 11.60 18.75
CA ASP A 27 5.82 10.38 19.58
C ASP A 27 6.14 9.12 18.77
N ASP A 28 5.66 9.02 17.53
CA ASP A 28 6.02 7.95 16.60
C ASP A 28 7.51 8.03 16.26
N THR A 29 8.04 9.22 16.02
CA THR A 29 9.47 9.41 15.74
C THR A 29 10.34 9.00 16.93
N ARG A 30 9.99 9.44 18.16
CA ARG A 30 10.73 9.07 19.38
C ARG A 30 10.68 7.57 19.62
N PHE A 31 9.50 6.98 19.47
CA PHE A 31 9.33 5.54 19.60
C PHE A 31 10.21 4.78 18.60
N LEU A 32 10.22 5.17 17.32
CA LEU A 32 11.05 4.50 16.32
C LEU A 32 12.56 4.60 16.63
N ASP A 33 13.02 5.74 17.16
CA ASP A 33 14.42 5.89 17.60
C ASP A 33 14.79 4.95 18.76
N GLU A 34 13.83 4.60 19.63
CA GLU A 34 14.04 3.63 20.71
C GLU A 34 14.16 2.20 20.17
N GLN A 35 13.65 1.93 18.97
CA GLN A 35 13.62 0.60 18.34
C GLN A 35 14.73 0.39 17.31
N GLY A 36 15.48 1.43 16.96
CA GLY A 36 16.56 1.38 15.98
C GLY A 36 16.84 2.74 15.36
N GLU A 37 17.65 2.78 14.29
CA GLU A 37 17.87 4.03 13.57
C GLU A 37 16.57 4.52 12.90
N ALA A 38 16.12 5.72 13.25
CA ALA A 38 15.05 6.42 12.55
C ALA A 38 15.61 7.62 11.76
N ILE A 39 15.70 7.46 10.44
CA ILE A 39 16.20 8.49 9.53
C ILE A 39 15.08 9.47 9.24
N ARG A 40 15.24 10.70 9.71
CA ARG A 40 14.28 11.79 9.48
C ARG A 40 14.70 12.63 8.28
N LEU A 41 13.78 12.89 7.34
CA LEU A 41 14.00 13.80 6.21
C LEU A 41 12.91 14.89 6.23
N ALA A 42 13.32 16.15 6.16
CA ALA A 42 12.39 17.28 6.13
C ALA A 42 11.68 17.32 4.76
N SER A 43 10.37 17.54 4.76
CA SER A 43 9.55 17.56 3.55
C SER A 43 8.40 18.55 3.68
N GLY A 44 8.37 19.56 2.79
CA GLY A 44 7.31 20.57 2.80
C GLY A 44 7.17 21.20 4.19
N ASP A 45 5.96 21.10 4.74
CA ASP A 45 5.59 21.64 6.05
C ASP A 45 5.79 20.63 7.20
N GLY A 46 6.55 19.56 6.98
CA GLY A 46 6.70 18.47 7.92
C GLY A 46 7.97 17.62 7.71
N TRP A 47 7.88 16.35 8.05
CA TRP A 47 8.96 15.38 7.83
C TRP A 47 8.44 13.97 7.65
N ILE A 48 9.31 13.12 7.12
CA ILE A 48 9.11 11.66 7.04
C ILE A 48 10.11 10.95 7.94
N VAL A 49 9.77 9.72 8.34
CA VAL A 49 10.64 8.85 9.13
C VAL A 49 10.85 7.53 8.39
N VAL A 50 12.10 7.23 8.05
CA VAL A 50 12.52 6.01 7.36
C VAL A 50 13.27 5.12 8.34
N SER A 51 12.97 3.82 8.38
CA SER A 51 13.65 2.87 9.26
C SER A 51 14.37 1.79 8.44
N PRO A 52 15.72 1.80 8.41
CA PRO A 52 16.50 0.70 7.83
C PRO A 52 16.23 -0.64 8.54
N GLU A 53 16.09 -0.62 9.88
CA GLU A 53 15.86 -1.80 10.72
C GLU A 53 14.50 -2.44 10.46
N LEU A 54 13.46 -1.64 10.27
CA LEU A 54 12.12 -2.09 9.90
C LEU A 54 12.01 -2.24 8.38
N GLN A 55 12.97 -2.97 7.80
CA GLN A 55 12.98 -3.40 6.40
C GLN A 55 13.03 -2.26 5.37
N GLY A 56 13.68 -1.16 5.73
CA GLY A 56 13.84 0.00 4.87
C GLY A 56 12.54 0.73 4.55
N ARG A 57 11.50 0.57 5.38
CA ARG A 57 10.17 1.21 5.19
C ARG A 57 10.25 2.71 5.46
N VAL A 58 9.42 3.47 4.76
CA VAL A 58 8.96 4.75 5.31
C VAL A 58 7.89 4.39 6.33
N MET A 59 8.18 4.66 7.61
CA MET A 59 7.29 4.25 8.69
C MET A 59 6.09 5.19 8.79
N THR A 60 6.34 6.49 8.75
CA THR A 60 5.29 7.51 8.80
C THR A 60 5.82 8.86 8.29
N SER A 61 4.91 9.70 7.84
CA SER A 61 5.09 11.11 7.56
C SER A 61 4.07 11.94 8.32
N GLY A 62 4.31 13.24 8.44
CA GLY A 62 3.26 14.13 8.92
C GLY A 62 3.65 15.59 8.82
N LEU A 63 2.63 16.44 8.91
CA LEU A 63 2.80 17.90 9.00
C LEU A 63 3.37 18.26 10.37
N ALA A 64 4.12 19.35 10.45
CA ALA A 64 4.63 19.84 11.72
C ALA A 64 3.49 20.23 12.68
N GLY A 65 3.78 20.11 13.99
CA GLY A 65 2.83 20.39 15.06
C GLY A 65 2.46 19.15 15.86
N ASP A 66 1.48 19.31 16.75
CA ASP A 66 1.02 18.27 17.67
C ASP A 66 -0.10 17.45 17.03
N GLN A 67 0.26 16.66 16.01
CA GLN A 67 -0.69 15.87 15.22
C GLN A 67 -0.16 14.47 14.94
N PRO A 68 -1.06 13.47 14.75
CA PRO A 68 -0.66 12.13 14.35
C PRO A 68 0.06 12.11 13.00
N GLY A 69 0.99 11.18 12.84
CA GLY A 69 1.54 10.83 11.52
C GLY A 69 0.51 10.08 10.66
N PHE A 70 0.71 10.07 9.34
CA PHE A 70 -0.23 9.49 8.37
C PHE A 70 -0.08 7.97 8.20
N GLY A 71 1.14 7.46 8.36
CA GLY A 71 1.44 6.03 8.36
C GLY A 71 0.86 5.30 9.57
N PHE A 72 0.34 4.10 9.34
CA PHE A 72 -0.02 3.17 10.42
C PHE A 72 1.26 2.54 10.99
N LEU A 73 1.39 2.50 12.32
CA LEU A 73 2.45 1.81 13.03
C LEU A 73 1.85 0.76 13.95
N ASP A 74 2.28 -0.48 13.80
CA ASP A 74 1.96 -1.53 14.78
C ASP A 74 2.99 -1.47 15.92
N ARG A 75 2.76 -0.55 16.86
CA ARG A 75 3.73 -0.26 17.95
C ARG A 75 4.00 -1.48 18.82
N ASP A 76 3.00 -2.34 19.03
CA ASP A 76 3.15 -3.56 19.81
C ASP A 76 4.07 -4.54 19.09
N ARG A 77 3.84 -4.79 17.79
CA ARG A 77 4.70 -5.69 17.01
C ARG A 77 6.08 -5.12 16.72
N ILE A 78 6.24 -3.80 16.64
CA ILE A 78 7.56 -3.17 16.53
C ILE A 78 8.34 -3.38 17.82
N ALA A 79 7.72 -3.14 18.99
CA ALA A 79 8.39 -3.24 20.28
C ALA A 79 8.71 -4.68 20.69
N ASP A 80 7.83 -5.63 20.35
CA ASP A 80 8.01 -7.05 20.64
C ASP A 80 7.73 -7.90 19.38
N PRO A 81 8.67 -7.95 18.43
CA PRO A 81 8.47 -8.68 17.19
C PRO A 81 8.37 -10.19 17.45
N PRO A 82 7.24 -10.83 17.12
CA PRO A 82 7.07 -12.26 17.40
C PRO A 82 8.08 -13.09 16.60
N THR A 83 8.83 -13.93 17.30
CA THR A 83 9.93 -14.71 16.73
C THR A 83 9.48 -15.65 15.61
N THR A 84 8.30 -16.25 15.73
CA THR A 84 7.79 -17.28 14.82
C THR A 84 6.50 -16.89 14.10
N ALA A 85 6.21 -15.60 13.93
CA ALA A 85 4.98 -15.19 13.26
C ALA A 85 5.06 -15.42 11.73
N PRO A 86 3.95 -15.86 11.10
CA PRO A 86 3.88 -15.99 9.65
C PRO A 86 4.07 -14.66 8.93
N PHE A 87 3.78 -13.56 9.62
CA PHE A 87 4.02 -12.21 9.15
C PHE A 87 4.27 -11.25 10.31
N ARG A 88 5.40 -10.53 10.26
CA ARG A 88 5.73 -9.40 11.12
C ARG A 88 5.27 -8.10 10.46
N ASN A 89 3.98 -7.81 10.56
CA ASN A 89 3.45 -6.53 10.11
C ASN A 89 3.88 -5.40 11.05
N PHE A 90 4.91 -4.63 10.68
CA PHE A 90 5.35 -3.47 11.47
C PHE A 90 4.51 -2.21 11.23
N GLY A 91 3.55 -2.21 10.31
CA GLY A 91 3.03 -0.95 9.78
C GLY A 91 3.93 -0.37 8.68
N GLY A 92 3.75 0.90 8.34
CA GLY A 92 4.61 1.62 7.42
C GLY A 92 3.84 2.22 6.25
N GLU A 93 4.00 3.52 6.10
CA GLU A 93 3.42 4.32 5.02
C GLU A 93 3.95 3.95 3.63
N ASP A 94 5.12 3.31 3.51
CA ASP A 94 5.61 2.73 2.24
C ASP A 94 6.51 1.51 2.50
N ARG A 95 6.05 0.35 2.01
CA ARG A 95 6.71 -0.95 2.16
C ARG A 95 6.99 -1.58 0.80
N PHE A 96 8.25 -1.98 0.61
CA PHE A 96 8.66 -2.83 -0.50
C PHE A 96 8.29 -4.30 -0.27
N TRP A 97 7.78 -4.92 -1.31
CA TRP A 97 7.37 -6.32 -1.35
C TRP A 97 7.62 -6.93 -2.73
N LEU A 98 7.40 -8.24 -2.84
CA LEU A 98 7.44 -8.96 -4.12
C LEU A 98 6.17 -9.78 -4.29
N GLY A 99 5.55 -9.70 -5.47
CA GLY A 99 4.48 -10.61 -5.87
C GLY A 99 5.01 -11.85 -6.62
N PRO A 100 4.17 -12.88 -6.84
CA PRO A 100 2.76 -12.93 -6.44
C PRO A 100 2.54 -13.47 -5.01
N GLU A 101 1.52 -12.95 -4.34
CA GLU A 101 0.94 -13.42 -3.09
C GLU A 101 0.34 -14.81 -3.26
N GLY A 102 -0.50 -14.96 -4.27
CA GLY A 102 -1.25 -16.18 -4.58
C GLY A 102 -0.90 -16.82 -5.92
N GLY A 103 -1.83 -17.63 -6.43
CA GLY A 103 -1.70 -18.29 -7.72
C GLY A 103 -0.82 -19.55 -7.72
N PRO A 104 -0.53 -20.07 -8.94
CA PRO A 104 0.35 -21.23 -9.12
C PRO A 104 1.82 -20.93 -8.83
N PHE A 105 2.23 -19.66 -8.91
CA PHE A 105 3.61 -19.21 -8.70
C PHE A 105 3.79 -18.40 -7.41
N ALA A 106 2.90 -18.56 -6.43
CA ALA A 106 2.91 -17.82 -5.17
C ALA A 106 4.26 -17.88 -4.44
N LEU A 107 4.70 -16.78 -3.82
CA LEU A 107 5.86 -16.75 -2.93
C LEU A 107 5.51 -17.10 -1.47
N TYR A 108 4.23 -17.12 -1.11
CA TYR A 108 3.78 -17.03 0.29
C TYR A 108 3.19 -18.32 0.87
N PHE A 109 3.27 -19.44 0.16
CA PHE A 109 2.65 -20.70 0.61
C PHE A 109 3.66 -21.84 0.85
N GLY A 110 4.97 -21.56 0.79
CA GLY A 110 6.01 -22.54 1.12
C GLY A 110 5.93 -23.86 0.33
N GLY A 111 5.37 -23.84 -0.88
CA GLY A 111 5.11 -25.03 -1.71
C GLY A 111 3.82 -25.79 -1.38
N SER A 112 3.07 -25.38 -0.34
CA SER A 112 1.73 -25.91 -0.08
C SER A 112 0.80 -25.63 -1.27
N ARG A 113 -0.16 -26.52 -1.48
CA ARG A 113 -1.29 -26.31 -2.42
C ARG A 113 -2.53 -25.77 -1.70
N GLU A 114 -2.53 -25.75 -0.37
CA GLU A 114 -3.59 -25.14 0.43
C GLU A 114 -3.50 -23.61 0.34
N ARG A 115 -4.65 -22.94 0.37
CA ARG A 115 -4.81 -21.51 0.10
C ARG A 115 -5.65 -20.88 1.21
N ASP A 116 -5.11 -20.97 2.41
CA ASP A 116 -5.67 -20.46 3.66
C ASP A 116 -4.59 -19.73 4.47
N LEU A 117 -5.02 -19.10 5.56
CA LEU A 117 -4.14 -18.30 6.41
C LEU A 117 -3.14 -19.15 7.22
N ASP A 118 -3.43 -20.43 7.45
CA ASP A 118 -2.57 -21.31 8.25
C ASP A 118 -1.32 -21.71 7.46
N HIS A 119 -1.42 -21.77 6.13
CA HIS A 119 -0.32 -22.04 5.21
C HIS A 119 0.33 -20.79 4.62
N TRP A 120 -0.29 -19.63 4.78
CA TRP A 120 0.25 -18.37 4.30
C TRP A 120 1.39 -17.88 5.21
N GLN A 121 2.55 -17.61 4.62
CA GLN A 121 3.79 -17.27 5.30
C GLN A 121 4.59 -16.31 4.42
N VAL A 122 5.01 -15.19 5.00
CA VAL A 122 5.92 -14.26 4.34
C VAL A 122 7.32 -14.86 4.22
N PRO A 123 7.97 -14.83 3.05
CA PRO A 123 9.37 -15.22 2.89
C PRO A 123 10.26 -14.50 3.91
N ALA A 124 11.18 -15.22 4.56
CA ALA A 124 12.01 -14.65 5.63
C ALA A 124 12.72 -13.36 5.22
N ASP A 125 13.27 -13.30 4.01
CA ASP A 125 13.95 -12.11 3.49
C ASP A 125 13.02 -10.89 3.27
N LEU A 126 11.71 -11.12 3.16
CA LEU A 126 10.67 -10.08 3.14
C LEU A 126 9.99 -9.87 4.51
N ASN A 127 10.28 -10.70 5.52
CA ASN A 127 9.60 -10.67 6.82
C ASN A 127 10.47 -10.10 7.96
N GLU A 128 11.78 -10.24 7.86
CA GLU A 128 12.71 -9.86 8.93
C GLU A 128 14.02 -9.27 8.39
N GLY A 129 14.79 -8.62 9.25
CA GLY A 129 16.14 -8.15 8.96
C GLY A 129 16.25 -6.73 8.39
N PRO A 130 17.36 -6.03 8.67
CA PRO A 130 17.56 -4.65 8.26
C PRO A 130 17.92 -4.54 6.77
N TRP A 131 17.72 -3.35 6.23
CA TRP A 131 18.29 -2.92 4.97
C TRP A 131 19.53 -2.06 5.23
N ARG A 132 20.57 -2.21 4.40
CA ARG A 132 21.80 -1.43 4.57
C ARG A 132 21.61 -0.04 3.99
N VAL A 133 21.94 1.00 4.75
CA VAL A 133 22.09 2.36 4.23
C VAL A 133 23.28 2.41 3.28
N LEU A 134 23.03 2.70 2.01
CA LEU A 134 24.02 2.82 0.94
C LEU A 134 24.49 4.26 0.76
N ASP A 135 23.57 5.21 0.89
CA ASP A 135 23.82 6.64 0.74
C ASP A 135 22.82 7.44 1.59
N ARG A 136 23.23 8.60 2.09
CA ARG A 136 22.39 9.49 2.89
C ARG A 136 22.68 10.94 2.56
N ARG A 137 21.63 11.66 2.21
CA ARG A 137 21.60 13.10 1.93
C ARG A 137 20.51 13.77 2.78
N PRO A 138 20.51 15.12 2.88
CA PRO A 138 19.46 15.82 3.62
C PRO A 138 18.03 15.58 3.10
N ASP A 139 17.91 15.28 1.81
CA ASP A 139 16.66 15.14 1.05
C ASP A 139 16.42 13.70 0.53
N ALA A 140 17.31 12.75 0.85
CA ALA A 140 17.19 11.39 0.35
C ALA A 140 18.00 10.38 1.16
N VAL A 141 17.58 9.12 1.13
CA VAL A 141 18.33 7.96 1.61
C VAL A 141 18.23 6.82 0.60
N GLU A 142 19.36 6.17 0.31
CA GLU A 142 19.39 4.93 -0.49
C GLU A 142 19.65 3.75 0.44
N LEU A 143 18.81 2.72 0.29
CA LEU A 143 18.82 1.49 1.06
C LEU A 143 19.02 0.30 0.11
N GLY A 144 19.73 -0.72 0.55
CA GLY A 144 19.99 -1.91 -0.26
C GLY A 144 19.90 -3.20 0.52
N ARG A 145 19.37 -4.24 -0.13
CA ARG A 145 19.30 -5.58 0.42
C ARG A 145 19.32 -6.63 -0.68
N ARG A 146 20.05 -7.73 -0.42
CA ARG A 146 19.93 -8.95 -1.23
C ARG A 146 18.88 -9.85 -0.62
N LEU A 147 17.99 -10.35 -1.47
CA LEU A 147 16.87 -11.20 -1.11
C LEU A 147 16.97 -12.51 -1.87
N GLN A 148 16.54 -13.58 -1.23
CA GLN A 148 16.29 -14.87 -1.82
C GLN A 148 14.86 -15.28 -1.53
N VAL A 149 14.07 -15.42 -2.58
CA VAL A 149 12.70 -15.94 -2.50
C VAL A 149 12.55 -17.18 -3.37
N VAL A 150 11.65 -18.06 -2.98
CA VAL A 150 11.34 -19.30 -3.71
C VAL A 150 9.84 -19.35 -3.91
N ASN A 151 9.40 -19.56 -5.15
CA ASN A 151 7.98 -19.70 -5.44
C ASN A 151 7.46 -21.11 -5.20
N ALA A 152 6.13 -21.29 -5.30
CA ALA A 152 5.45 -22.54 -5.05
C ALA A 152 5.85 -23.70 -5.97
N VAL A 153 6.49 -23.43 -7.12
CA VAL A 153 7.01 -24.46 -8.05
C VAL A 153 8.52 -24.73 -7.87
N GLY A 154 9.16 -24.09 -6.88
CA GLY A 154 10.56 -24.31 -6.53
C GLY A 154 11.57 -23.43 -7.26
N THR A 155 11.11 -22.45 -8.06
CA THR A 155 12.00 -21.48 -8.71
C THR A 155 12.57 -20.54 -7.67
N ARG A 156 13.91 -20.44 -7.63
CA ARG A 156 14.65 -19.57 -6.72
C ARG A 156 15.03 -18.27 -7.43
N PHE A 157 14.65 -17.15 -6.84
CA PHE A 157 15.03 -15.82 -7.30
C PHE A 157 16.09 -15.24 -6.36
N LEU A 158 17.22 -14.83 -6.92
CA LEU A 158 18.22 -14.01 -6.23
C LEU A 158 18.06 -12.57 -6.69
N VAL A 159 17.63 -11.70 -5.78
CA VAL A 159 17.27 -10.32 -6.07
C VAL A 159 18.25 -9.39 -5.34
N ASP A 160 18.89 -8.48 -6.06
CA ASP A 160 19.53 -7.31 -5.46
C ASP A 160 18.53 -6.15 -5.51
N ALA A 161 17.95 -5.81 -4.37
CA ALA A 161 16.92 -4.78 -4.23
C ALA A 161 17.52 -3.50 -3.68
N ARG A 162 17.15 -2.36 -4.27
CA ARG A 162 17.52 -1.03 -3.82
C ARG A 162 16.30 -0.14 -3.74
N ARG A 163 16.23 0.65 -2.68
CA ARG A 163 15.17 1.63 -2.45
C ARG A 163 15.82 2.98 -2.26
N ARG A 164 15.48 3.94 -3.10
CA ARG A 164 15.83 5.34 -2.87
C ARG A 164 14.58 6.07 -2.43
N ILE A 165 14.59 6.54 -1.18
CA ILE A 165 13.54 7.40 -0.64
C ILE A 165 14.02 8.84 -0.81
N GLU A 166 13.24 9.68 -1.48
CA GLU A 166 13.59 11.06 -1.81
C GLU A 166 12.43 12.02 -1.55
N ILE A 167 12.76 13.26 -1.16
CA ILE A 167 11.77 14.31 -0.95
C ILE A 167 11.45 14.98 -2.30
N PRO A 168 10.17 15.01 -2.74
CA PRO A 168 9.80 15.68 -3.98
C PRO A 168 9.97 17.19 -3.86
N ALA A 169 10.28 17.85 -4.97
CA ALA A 169 10.36 19.30 -5.00
C ALA A 169 8.95 19.92 -4.96
N GLU A 170 8.78 21.09 -4.33
CA GLU A 170 7.48 21.77 -4.24
C GLU A 170 6.85 22.04 -5.62
N VAL A 171 7.68 22.35 -6.64
CA VAL A 171 7.20 22.54 -8.02
C VAL A 171 6.52 21.30 -8.59
N GLU A 172 6.99 20.12 -8.21
CA GLU A 172 6.39 18.85 -8.63
C GLU A 172 5.04 18.63 -7.95
N ILE A 173 4.95 18.94 -6.65
CA ILE A 173 3.70 18.89 -5.90
C ILE A 173 2.68 19.88 -6.48
N ALA A 174 3.11 21.09 -6.79
CA ALA A 174 2.27 22.09 -7.45
C ALA A 174 1.77 21.58 -8.81
N GLN A 175 2.62 20.94 -9.62
CA GLN A 175 2.19 20.35 -10.90
C GLN A 175 1.18 19.21 -10.71
N LEU A 176 1.39 18.35 -9.70
CA LEU A 176 0.51 17.23 -9.37
C LEU A 176 -0.91 17.70 -9.05
N VAL A 177 -1.07 18.84 -8.39
CA VAL A 177 -2.37 19.35 -7.93
C VAL A 177 -2.90 20.55 -8.71
N GLY A 178 -2.23 20.96 -9.79
CA GLY A 178 -2.71 22.06 -10.66
C GLY A 178 -2.42 23.46 -10.10
N GLY A 179 -1.42 23.57 -9.24
CA GLY A 179 -1.01 24.78 -8.52
C GLY A 179 -1.19 24.58 -7.02
N LEU A 180 -0.15 24.88 -6.23
CA LEU A 180 -0.23 24.84 -4.77
C LEU A 180 -0.64 26.23 -4.25
N PRO A 181 -1.87 26.40 -3.73
CA PRO A 181 -2.34 27.72 -3.28
C PRO A 181 -1.65 28.14 -1.98
N ALA A 182 -1.60 29.45 -1.76
CA ALA A 182 -0.95 30.01 -0.57
C ALA A 182 -1.60 29.50 0.73
N GLY A 183 -0.78 28.87 1.59
CA GLY A 183 -1.23 28.33 2.87
C GLY A 183 -1.84 26.93 2.78
N ALA A 184 -1.80 26.26 1.63
CA ALA A 184 -1.87 24.81 1.60
C ALA A 184 -0.64 24.23 2.32
N ALA A 185 -0.86 23.18 3.09
CA ALA A 185 0.20 22.46 3.79
C ALA A 185 0.40 21.09 3.14
N TRP A 186 1.64 20.66 2.98
CA TRP A 186 1.94 19.35 2.40
C TRP A 186 3.15 18.67 3.02
N VAL A 187 3.15 17.34 2.96
CA VAL A 187 4.30 16.47 3.24
C VAL A 187 4.23 15.30 2.27
N GLY A 188 5.38 14.78 1.82
CA GLY A 188 5.38 13.67 0.90
C GLY A 188 6.78 13.12 0.64
N PHE A 189 6.82 11.97 0.00
CA PHE A 189 8.07 11.31 -0.37
C PHE A 189 7.85 10.45 -1.60
N ARG A 190 8.94 10.15 -2.29
CA ARG A 190 8.98 9.18 -3.37
C ARG A 190 9.89 8.03 -2.98
N SER A 191 9.43 6.81 -3.17
CA SER A 191 10.24 5.60 -3.20
C SER A 191 10.50 5.17 -4.66
N ARG A 192 11.78 5.04 -5.02
CA ARG A 192 12.22 4.39 -6.26
C ARG A 192 12.76 3.01 -5.91
N ASN A 193 12.08 1.98 -6.38
CA ASN A 193 12.30 0.61 -5.94
C ASN A 193 12.88 -0.19 -7.10
N ARG A 194 14.19 -0.40 -7.10
CA ARG A 194 14.90 -1.12 -8.16
C ARG A 194 15.19 -2.55 -7.74
N VAL A 195 14.91 -3.49 -8.63
CA VAL A 195 15.32 -4.89 -8.50
C VAL A 195 16.25 -5.26 -9.64
N ARG A 196 17.27 -6.04 -9.30
CA ARG A 196 18.20 -6.65 -10.25
C ARG A 196 18.17 -8.16 -10.09
N ASN A 197 18.16 -8.88 -11.20
CA ASN A 197 18.43 -10.31 -11.20
C ASN A 197 19.91 -10.54 -10.85
N ALA A 198 20.17 -10.98 -9.62
CA ALA A 198 21.50 -11.27 -9.10
C ALA A 198 21.90 -12.75 -9.28
N GLY A 199 21.04 -13.55 -9.91
CA GLY A 199 21.32 -14.94 -10.27
C GLY A 199 22.07 -15.08 -11.60
N ASP A 200 22.20 -16.32 -12.04
CA ASP A 200 22.89 -16.75 -13.27
C ASP A 200 21.91 -17.22 -14.36
N ARG A 201 20.61 -17.25 -14.08
CA ARG A 201 19.53 -17.63 -14.99
C ARG A 201 18.56 -16.48 -15.24
N ALA A 202 18.01 -16.41 -16.45
CA ALA A 202 16.94 -15.48 -16.76
C ALA A 202 15.64 -15.88 -16.04
N TRP A 203 14.84 -14.90 -15.65
CA TRP A 203 13.48 -15.14 -15.14
C TRP A 203 12.53 -15.30 -16.31
N THR A 204 11.81 -16.42 -16.39
CA THR A 204 10.92 -16.73 -17.51
C THR A 204 9.50 -17.06 -17.03
N PRO A 205 8.48 -16.85 -17.86
CA PRO A 205 7.09 -17.13 -17.48
C PRO A 205 6.82 -18.58 -17.04
N GLU A 206 7.52 -19.55 -17.63
CA GLU A 206 7.34 -20.99 -17.35
C GLU A 206 7.77 -21.36 -15.94
N GLU A 207 8.76 -20.63 -15.40
CA GLU A 207 9.29 -20.82 -14.04
C GLU A 207 8.57 -19.94 -13.01
N GLY A 208 7.59 -19.14 -13.46
CA GLY A 208 6.96 -18.08 -12.69
C GLY A 208 7.80 -16.79 -12.71
N LEU A 209 7.10 -15.66 -12.70
CA LEU A 209 7.73 -14.34 -12.61
C LEU A 209 7.37 -13.68 -11.29
N ILE A 210 8.23 -12.77 -10.85
CA ILE A 210 7.96 -11.88 -9.72
C ILE A 210 7.71 -10.45 -10.20
N CYS A 211 7.05 -9.64 -9.39
CA CYS A 211 6.90 -8.20 -9.59
C CYS A 211 7.39 -7.44 -8.35
N ILE A 212 7.68 -6.15 -8.50
CA ILE A 212 7.77 -5.24 -7.37
C ILE A 212 6.34 -4.87 -6.96
N TRP A 213 6.04 -4.97 -5.67
CA TRP A 213 4.75 -4.56 -5.12
C TRP A 213 5.00 -3.62 -3.95
N ILE A 214 4.46 -2.40 -4.02
CA ILE A 214 4.59 -1.38 -2.98
C ILE A 214 3.25 -1.25 -2.26
N LEU A 215 3.28 -1.34 -0.94
CA LEU A 215 2.10 -1.23 -0.08
C LEU A 215 2.27 -0.06 0.88
N SER A 216 1.29 0.85 0.88
CA SER A 216 1.29 2.04 1.71
C SER A 216 0.20 1.93 2.76
N GLN A 217 0.56 1.65 4.01
CA GLN A 217 -0.40 1.47 5.12
C GLN A 217 -0.67 2.81 5.79
N PHE A 218 -1.90 3.30 5.64
CA PHE A 218 -2.36 4.57 6.19
C PHE A 218 -3.28 4.34 7.39
N ARG A 219 -3.34 5.34 8.28
CA ARG A 219 -4.34 5.40 9.33
C ARG A 219 -5.74 5.62 8.71
N PRO A 220 -6.76 4.83 9.08
CA PRO A 220 -8.10 4.94 8.55
C PRO A 220 -8.85 6.10 9.17
N GLY A 221 -9.91 6.53 8.49
CA GLY A 221 -10.86 7.51 9.02
C GLY A 221 -12.28 6.96 8.89
N ASP A 222 -13.14 7.32 9.84
CA ASP A 222 -14.52 6.82 9.90
C ASP A 222 -15.28 7.12 8.61
N ARG A 223 -14.99 8.24 7.96
CA ARG A 223 -15.61 8.72 6.71
C ARG A 223 -14.66 8.71 5.51
N ALA A 224 -13.50 8.09 5.64
CA ALA A 224 -12.46 8.06 4.63
C ALA A 224 -12.82 7.16 3.44
N TRP A 225 -12.56 7.64 2.23
CA TRP A 225 -12.72 6.87 1.00
C TRP A 225 -11.44 6.94 0.17
N VAL A 226 -11.01 5.80 -0.36
CA VAL A 226 -10.09 5.75 -1.49
C VAL A 226 -10.86 6.08 -2.77
N ILE A 227 -10.25 6.90 -3.61
CA ILE A 227 -10.71 7.30 -4.94
C ILE A 227 -9.71 6.69 -5.93
N ALA A 228 -10.18 5.73 -6.73
CA ALA A 228 -9.38 5.00 -7.71
C ALA A 228 -9.86 5.31 -9.14
N PRO A 229 -9.25 6.28 -9.83
CA PRO A 229 -9.53 6.55 -11.24
C PRO A 229 -9.17 5.36 -12.14
N PHE A 230 -9.95 5.16 -13.19
CA PHE A 230 -9.70 4.11 -14.19
C PHE A 230 -10.06 4.56 -15.61
N ARG A 231 -9.45 3.93 -16.61
CA ARG A 231 -9.82 4.10 -18.02
C ARG A 231 -11.23 3.56 -18.25
N ARG A 232 -12.12 4.42 -18.73
CA ARG A 232 -13.52 4.08 -19.03
C ARG A 232 -13.66 2.95 -20.05
N ARG A 233 -12.77 2.89 -21.05
CA ARG A 233 -12.73 1.85 -22.07
C ARG A 233 -11.83 0.68 -21.63
N GLY A 234 -12.26 -0.52 -21.99
CA GLY A 234 -11.63 -1.79 -21.66
C GLY A 234 -12.72 -2.87 -21.53
N ASP A 235 -12.30 -4.11 -21.34
CA ASP A 235 -13.22 -5.24 -21.16
C ASP A 235 -13.54 -5.45 -19.67
N GLY A 236 -14.61 -6.21 -19.39
CA GLY A 236 -14.98 -6.60 -18.02
C GLY A 236 -15.35 -5.45 -17.08
N PRO A 237 -15.52 -5.74 -15.77
CA PRO A 237 -15.74 -4.72 -14.76
C PRO A 237 -14.51 -3.81 -14.62
N PRO A 238 -14.68 -2.50 -14.33
CA PRO A 238 -13.57 -1.56 -14.22
C PRO A 238 -12.68 -1.81 -13.00
N VAL A 239 -13.21 -2.49 -11.98
CA VAL A 239 -12.51 -2.86 -10.75
C VAL A 239 -12.85 -4.30 -10.38
N ARG A 240 -11.84 -5.05 -9.95
CA ARG A 240 -11.99 -6.35 -9.28
C ARG A 240 -12.36 -6.10 -7.81
N ALA A 241 -13.27 -6.90 -7.26
CA ALA A 241 -13.85 -6.64 -5.94
C ALA A 241 -14.24 -7.92 -5.17
N ASP A 242 -13.63 -9.06 -5.50
CA ASP A 242 -14.01 -10.38 -5.00
C ASP A 242 -12.88 -11.13 -4.27
N TYR A 243 -11.75 -10.45 -4.01
CA TYR A 243 -10.57 -10.99 -3.32
C TYR A 243 -10.86 -11.76 -2.03
N PHE A 244 -11.75 -11.24 -1.19
CA PHE A 244 -12.15 -11.85 0.09
C PHE A 244 -13.68 -12.06 0.16
N GLY A 245 -14.27 -12.32 -1.01
CA GLY A 245 -15.71 -12.16 -1.24
C GLY A 245 -16.03 -10.78 -1.82
N GLN A 246 -17.26 -10.67 -2.34
CA GLN A 246 -17.71 -9.46 -3.03
C GLN A 246 -17.75 -8.26 -2.08
N VAL A 247 -17.11 -7.15 -2.44
CA VAL A 247 -17.21 -5.90 -1.68
C VAL A 247 -18.66 -5.39 -1.68
N PRO A 248 -19.25 -5.10 -0.50
CA PRO A 248 -20.62 -4.62 -0.39
C PRO A 248 -20.87 -3.28 -1.13
N PRO A 249 -22.07 -3.06 -1.70
CA PRO A 249 -22.39 -1.84 -2.46
C PRO A 249 -22.31 -0.53 -1.65
N ASP A 250 -22.50 -0.59 -0.34
CA ASP A 250 -22.35 0.56 0.55
C ASP A 250 -20.88 0.96 0.75
N ARG A 251 -19.94 0.07 0.42
CA ARG A 251 -18.48 0.22 0.58
C ARG A 251 -17.69 0.31 -0.73
N LEU A 252 -18.32 -0.01 -1.86
CA LEU A 252 -17.77 0.18 -3.19
C LEU A 252 -18.79 0.85 -4.10
N ARG A 253 -18.49 2.06 -4.58
CA ARG A 253 -19.36 2.85 -5.45
C ARG A 253 -18.61 3.23 -6.72
N LEU A 254 -19.29 3.19 -7.86
CA LEU A 254 -18.70 3.59 -9.15
C LEU A 254 -19.23 4.96 -9.54
N GLY A 255 -18.32 5.88 -9.87
CA GLY A 255 -18.59 7.15 -10.52
C GLY A 255 -18.24 7.10 -12.01
N ASP A 256 -18.21 8.26 -12.66
CA ASP A 256 -17.82 8.33 -14.07
C ASP A 256 -16.29 8.32 -14.21
N GLY A 257 -15.74 7.11 -14.40
CA GLY A 257 -14.29 6.90 -14.59
C GLY A 257 -13.49 6.77 -13.29
N PHE A 258 -14.14 6.51 -12.16
CA PHE A 258 -13.48 6.22 -10.89
C PHE A 258 -14.31 5.29 -10.00
N ALA A 259 -13.66 4.60 -9.07
CA ALA A 259 -14.28 3.86 -7.99
C ALA A 259 -14.02 4.56 -6.64
N LEU A 260 -15.00 4.52 -5.75
CA LEU A 260 -14.86 4.88 -4.35
C LEU A 260 -14.88 3.61 -3.51
N PHE A 261 -13.86 3.43 -2.67
CA PHE A 261 -13.72 2.30 -1.77
C PHE A 261 -13.59 2.75 -0.32
N ARG A 262 -14.46 2.23 0.57
CA ARG A 262 -14.53 2.64 1.97
C ARG A 262 -13.40 2.01 2.79
N VAL A 263 -12.61 2.87 3.43
CA VAL A 263 -11.35 2.49 4.10
C VAL A 263 -11.32 2.86 5.58
N ASP A 264 -12.37 2.47 6.30
CA ASP A 264 -12.55 2.72 7.74
C ASP A 264 -11.94 1.65 8.66
N ALA A 265 -11.25 0.65 8.10
CA ALA A 265 -10.73 -0.54 8.76
C ALA A 265 -11.74 -1.42 9.52
N ARG A 266 -13.05 -1.32 9.22
CA ARG A 266 -14.12 -2.08 9.91
C ARG A 266 -14.65 -3.30 9.15
N HIS A 267 -14.19 -3.53 7.91
CA HIS A 267 -14.64 -4.65 7.09
C HIS A 267 -13.53 -5.10 6.15
N ARG A 268 -13.04 -6.32 6.32
CA ARG A 268 -11.95 -6.83 5.48
C ARG A 268 -12.41 -6.92 4.03
N SER A 269 -11.83 -6.12 3.16
CA SER A 269 -12.15 -6.10 1.74
C SER A 269 -10.98 -5.59 0.91
N LYS A 270 -10.95 -5.91 -0.38
CA LYS A 270 -9.92 -5.43 -1.31
C LYS A 270 -10.54 -5.16 -2.67
N ILE A 271 -10.06 -4.11 -3.33
CA ILE A 271 -10.31 -3.85 -4.75
C ILE A 271 -9.01 -3.90 -5.54
N GLY A 272 -9.14 -4.10 -6.85
CA GLY A 272 -8.03 -4.06 -7.80
C GLY A 272 -8.42 -3.39 -9.11
N VAL A 273 -7.45 -2.78 -9.78
CA VAL A 273 -7.59 -2.18 -11.11
C VAL A 273 -6.57 -2.81 -12.05
N LEU A 274 -7.09 -3.51 -13.06
CA LEU A 274 -6.31 -4.23 -14.06
C LEU A 274 -5.44 -3.29 -14.89
N ARG A 275 -4.35 -3.82 -15.47
CA ARG A 275 -3.37 -3.03 -16.24
C ARG A 275 -3.94 -2.19 -17.38
N ASP A 276 -4.94 -2.69 -18.07
CA ASP A 276 -5.60 -2.00 -19.18
C ASP A 276 -6.49 -0.85 -18.67
N ARG A 277 -7.02 -0.98 -17.46
CA ARG A 277 -7.84 0.03 -16.76
C ARG A 277 -7.02 1.03 -15.95
N ALA A 278 -5.86 0.64 -15.43
CA ALA A 278 -5.14 1.42 -14.43
C ALA A 278 -4.62 2.76 -14.96
N LEU A 279 -4.86 3.82 -14.20
CA LEU A 279 -4.22 5.12 -14.34
C LEU A 279 -3.12 5.25 -13.27
N PRO A 280 -2.04 6.01 -13.51
CA PRO A 280 -0.87 6.09 -12.61
C PRO A 280 -1.12 6.99 -11.40
N VAL A 281 -2.33 6.96 -10.86
CA VAL A 281 -2.78 7.77 -9.73
C VAL A 281 -3.93 7.09 -8.99
N ALA A 282 -3.90 7.21 -7.66
CA ALA A 282 -5.03 7.02 -6.77
C ALA A 282 -4.96 8.08 -5.67
N GLY A 283 -6.03 8.22 -4.90
CA GLY A 283 -5.99 9.05 -3.71
C GLY A 283 -6.94 8.54 -2.64
N SER A 284 -6.90 9.16 -1.48
CA SER A 284 -7.94 9.03 -0.47
C SER A 284 -8.22 10.39 0.15
N TYR A 285 -9.45 10.57 0.62
CA TYR A 285 -9.82 11.76 1.35
C TYR A 285 -10.64 11.39 2.57
N ASP A 286 -10.35 12.07 3.67
CA ASP A 286 -11.09 11.98 4.91
C ASP A 286 -11.62 13.37 5.28
N PRO A 287 -12.96 13.58 5.26
CA PRO A 287 -13.55 14.88 5.59
C PRO A 287 -13.36 15.26 7.06
N ASP A 288 -13.10 14.31 7.95
CA ASP A 288 -12.99 14.59 9.39
C ASP A 288 -11.61 15.17 9.73
N THR A 289 -10.56 14.75 9.01
CA THR A 289 -9.20 15.29 9.13
C THR A 289 -8.86 16.34 8.07
N GLY A 290 -9.67 16.44 7.01
CA GLY A 290 -9.46 17.34 5.86
C GLY A 290 -8.23 17.00 5.02
N VAL A 291 -7.71 15.77 5.14
CA VAL A 291 -6.48 15.33 4.48
C VAL A 291 -6.81 14.69 3.13
N LEU A 292 -6.21 15.22 2.07
CA LEU A 292 -6.14 14.57 0.76
C LEU A 292 -4.80 13.85 0.66
N THR A 293 -4.85 12.52 0.58
CA THR A 293 -3.69 11.68 0.24
C THR A 293 -3.71 11.40 -1.24
N LEU A 294 -2.58 11.62 -1.92
CA LEU A 294 -2.38 11.28 -3.32
C LEU A 294 -1.25 10.28 -3.43
N VAL A 295 -1.46 9.26 -4.25
CA VAL A 295 -0.47 8.24 -4.58
C VAL A 295 -0.28 8.21 -6.08
N ARG A 296 0.94 8.46 -6.55
CA ARG A 296 1.34 8.35 -7.97
C ARG A 296 2.33 7.21 -8.10
N PHE A 297 2.19 6.40 -9.14
CA PHE A 297 3.00 5.19 -9.29
C PHE A 297 3.26 4.83 -10.74
N GLY A 298 4.25 3.97 -10.96
CA GLY A 298 4.56 3.40 -12.27
C GLY A 298 6.07 3.29 -12.54
N PRO A 299 6.49 3.17 -13.80
CA PRO A 299 5.66 3.21 -15.00
C PRO A 299 4.64 2.05 -15.07
N ILE A 300 3.56 2.28 -15.83
CA ILE A 300 2.56 1.26 -16.17
C ILE A 300 2.78 0.86 -17.62
N ASP A 301 3.06 -0.42 -17.86
CA ASP A 301 3.16 -0.97 -19.22
C ASP A 301 1.92 -1.81 -19.53
N THR A 302 0.97 -1.24 -20.26
CA THR A 302 -0.29 -1.94 -20.58
C THR A 302 -0.10 -3.16 -21.50
N THR A 303 1.08 -3.33 -22.09
CA THR A 303 1.41 -4.45 -22.98
C THR A 303 2.14 -5.58 -22.26
N ALA A 304 2.68 -5.32 -21.06
CA ALA A 304 3.39 -6.31 -20.27
C ALA A 304 2.45 -7.23 -19.48
N ARG A 305 3.02 -8.35 -19.02
CA ARG A 305 2.39 -9.25 -18.05
C ARG A 305 2.34 -8.60 -16.67
N TYR A 306 1.29 -8.88 -15.91
CA TYR A 306 1.16 -8.47 -14.50
C TYR A 306 0.73 -9.66 -13.67
N VAL A 307 1.42 -9.97 -12.58
CA VAL A 307 1.11 -11.16 -11.79
C VAL A 307 -0.27 -11.02 -11.12
N ASP A 308 -1.10 -12.06 -11.19
CA ASP A 308 -2.39 -12.10 -10.49
C ASP A 308 -2.19 -12.53 -9.03
N GLU A 309 -2.40 -11.59 -8.12
CA GLU A 309 -2.18 -11.73 -6.68
C GLU A 309 -3.24 -12.60 -5.97
N THR A 310 -4.32 -13.02 -6.67
CA THR A 310 -5.39 -13.81 -6.04
C THR A 310 -4.93 -15.20 -5.61
N TRP A 311 -5.53 -15.72 -4.55
CA TRP A 311 -5.07 -16.96 -3.93
C TRP A 311 -5.34 -18.26 -4.71
N PRO A 312 -6.44 -18.44 -5.47
CA PRO A 312 -6.72 -19.69 -6.17
C PRO A 312 -5.53 -20.18 -7.02
N ILE A 313 -5.23 -21.47 -6.97
CA ILE A 313 -4.08 -22.05 -7.68
C ILE A 313 -4.37 -22.29 -9.18
N ASP A 314 -5.64 -22.42 -9.53
CA ASP A 314 -6.18 -22.73 -10.85
C ASP A 314 -6.57 -21.49 -11.64
N GLN A 315 -5.79 -20.41 -11.49
CA GLN A 315 -5.92 -19.21 -12.30
C GLN A 315 -5.80 -19.55 -13.80
N ALA A 316 -6.76 -19.07 -14.59
CA ALA A 316 -6.74 -19.26 -16.04
C ALA A 316 -5.56 -18.53 -16.70
N ASP A 317 -5.22 -17.34 -16.20
CA ASP A 317 -4.03 -16.59 -16.60
C ASP A 317 -3.37 -15.96 -15.36
N PRO A 318 -2.24 -16.51 -14.85
CA PRO A 318 -1.54 -15.97 -13.69
C PRO A 318 -0.82 -14.63 -13.98
N PHE A 319 -0.89 -14.15 -15.22
CA PHE A 319 -0.26 -12.92 -15.69
C PHE A 319 -1.30 -11.86 -16.14
N ALA A 320 -2.54 -12.00 -15.69
CA ALA A 320 -3.66 -11.06 -15.89
C ALA A 320 -4.02 -10.25 -14.62
N GLY A 321 -3.01 -9.83 -13.85
CA GLY A 321 -3.17 -9.16 -12.58
C GLY A 321 -3.41 -7.65 -12.63
N ASP A 322 -3.61 -7.11 -11.43
CA ASP A 322 -3.87 -5.70 -11.15
C ASP A 322 -2.58 -4.88 -11.03
N VAL A 323 -2.70 -3.57 -11.31
CA VAL A 323 -1.62 -2.59 -11.13
C VAL A 323 -1.81 -1.78 -9.86
N LEU A 324 -3.06 -1.42 -9.58
CA LEU A 324 -3.46 -0.68 -8.40
C LEU A 324 -4.35 -1.60 -7.57
N ASN A 325 -4.09 -1.65 -6.27
CA ASN A 325 -4.97 -2.29 -5.33
C ASN A 325 -5.25 -1.35 -4.15
N SER A 326 -6.37 -1.57 -3.47
CA SER A 326 -6.61 -0.97 -2.17
C SER A 326 -7.27 -1.98 -1.25
N TYR A 327 -6.72 -2.11 -0.05
CA TYR A 327 -7.12 -3.06 0.97
C TYR A 327 -7.63 -2.34 2.22
N ASN A 328 -8.67 -2.88 2.85
CA ASN A 328 -9.21 -2.43 4.12
C ASN A 328 -9.05 -3.57 5.12
N HIS A 329 -8.34 -3.39 6.24
CA HIS A 329 -7.92 -4.53 7.07
C HIS A 329 -9.08 -5.24 7.78
N GLY A 330 -10.02 -4.49 8.38
CA GLY A 330 -11.17 -5.08 9.07
C GLY A 330 -10.85 -5.82 10.37
N GLY A 331 -9.62 -5.71 10.87
CA GLY A 331 -9.09 -6.39 12.06
C GLY A 331 -8.82 -5.45 13.24
N PRO A 332 -8.19 -5.95 14.31
CA PRO A 332 -7.88 -5.14 15.49
C PRO A 332 -6.86 -4.02 15.20
N GLU A 333 -5.98 -4.21 14.21
CA GLU A 333 -5.08 -3.19 13.70
C GLU A 333 -5.79 -2.28 12.68
N PRO A 334 -6.07 -1.01 12.99
CA PRO A 334 -6.85 -0.15 12.11
C PRO A 334 -5.95 0.46 11.03
N PHE A 335 -5.91 -0.16 9.85
CA PHE A 335 -5.24 0.40 8.66
C PHE A 335 -6.00 0.11 7.36
N TYR A 336 -5.67 0.91 6.34
CA TYR A 336 -5.98 0.61 4.95
C TYR A 336 -4.74 0.81 4.09
N GLU A 337 -4.79 0.28 2.87
CA GLU A 337 -3.68 0.35 1.92
C GLU A 337 -4.10 0.99 0.60
N ILE A 338 -3.18 1.74 0.01
CA ILE A 338 -3.12 1.98 -1.43
C ILE A 338 -1.82 1.33 -1.91
N GLU A 339 -1.94 0.46 -2.89
CA GLU A 339 -0.86 -0.41 -3.32
C GLU A 339 -0.62 -0.26 -4.82
N SER A 340 0.61 -0.48 -5.27
CA SER A 340 0.90 -0.51 -6.70
C SER A 340 1.92 -1.59 -7.05
N SER A 341 1.74 -2.22 -8.21
CA SER A 341 2.62 -3.27 -8.71
C SER A 341 3.30 -2.87 -10.02
N SER A 342 4.55 -3.30 -10.19
CA SER A 342 5.26 -3.28 -11.48
C SER A 342 4.74 -4.40 -12.40
N PRO A 343 5.14 -4.42 -13.68
CA PRO A 343 4.99 -5.62 -14.50
C PRO A 343 5.64 -6.85 -13.85
N ALA A 344 5.21 -8.03 -14.31
CA ALA A 344 5.91 -9.29 -14.10
C ALA A 344 7.26 -9.25 -14.83
N LEU A 345 8.35 -9.56 -14.13
CA LEU A 345 9.69 -9.18 -14.54
C LEU A 345 10.44 -10.31 -15.26
N GLU A 346 10.58 -10.20 -16.58
CA GLU A 346 11.42 -11.09 -17.41
C GLU A 346 12.87 -10.55 -17.47
N LEU A 347 13.65 -10.75 -16.41
CA LEU A 347 15.01 -10.22 -16.31
C LEU A 347 16.07 -11.29 -16.62
N ALA A 348 16.92 -11.03 -17.62
CA ALA A 348 18.17 -11.75 -17.81
C ALA A 348 19.12 -11.57 -16.61
N PRO A 349 20.15 -12.42 -16.42
CA PRO A 349 21.16 -12.21 -15.40
C PRO A 349 21.76 -10.81 -15.46
N GLY A 350 21.72 -10.09 -14.33
CA GLY A 350 22.16 -8.71 -14.23
C GLY A 350 21.19 -7.67 -14.79
N GLY A 351 20.07 -8.06 -15.41
CA GLY A 351 18.98 -7.19 -15.85
C GLY A 351 18.22 -6.58 -14.66
N GLU A 352 17.60 -5.43 -14.90
CA GLU A 352 17.07 -4.56 -13.84
C GLU A 352 15.75 -3.89 -14.23
N TRP A 353 14.96 -3.53 -13.21
CA TRP A 353 13.72 -2.78 -13.35
C TRP A 353 13.53 -1.86 -12.14
N GLU A 354 12.95 -0.66 -12.30
CA GLU A 354 12.66 0.30 -11.20
C GLU A 354 11.22 0.81 -11.14
N HIS A 355 10.55 0.60 -9.99
CA HIS A 355 9.18 1.05 -9.71
C HIS A 355 9.10 2.28 -8.82
N GLU A 356 8.49 3.29 -9.41
CA GLU A 356 7.91 4.53 -8.91
C GLU A 356 6.80 4.40 -7.88
N HIS A 357 6.93 4.93 -6.65
CA HIS A 357 5.78 5.20 -5.79
C HIS A 357 5.96 6.54 -5.04
N LEU A 358 5.10 7.51 -5.29
CA LEU A 358 5.06 8.84 -4.65
C LEU A 358 3.81 8.93 -3.78
N VAL A 359 3.99 9.27 -2.50
CA VAL A 359 2.92 9.53 -1.54
C VAL A 359 2.98 10.99 -1.12
N VAL A 360 1.84 11.67 -1.14
CA VAL A 360 1.73 13.08 -0.74
C VAL A 360 0.45 13.27 0.07
N HIS A 361 0.56 13.93 1.22
CA HIS A 361 -0.56 14.36 2.03
C HIS A 361 -0.69 15.87 1.95
N LEU A 362 -1.90 16.34 1.66
CA LEU A 362 -2.20 17.76 1.52
C LEU A 362 -3.37 18.17 2.41
N ARG A 363 -3.29 19.40 2.91
CA ARG A 363 -4.41 20.13 3.50
C ARG A 363 -4.55 21.49 2.85
N PHE A 364 -5.80 21.85 2.57
CA PHE A 364 -6.15 23.12 1.97
C PHE A 364 -6.97 23.95 2.96
N ARG A 365 -6.86 25.28 2.86
CA ARG A 365 -7.62 26.20 3.70
C ARG A 365 -9.08 26.35 3.26
N SER A 366 -9.33 26.20 1.97
CA SER A 366 -10.65 26.33 1.38
C SER A 366 -11.12 25.00 0.78
N PRO A 367 -12.42 24.67 0.90
CA PRO A 367 -13.02 23.54 0.18
C PRO A 367 -12.87 23.65 -1.34
N GLU A 368 -12.83 24.87 -1.89
CA GLU A 368 -12.68 25.14 -3.31
C GLU A 368 -11.28 24.76 -3.82
N ASP A 369 -10.23 25.10 -3.07
CA ASP A 369 -8.85 24.71 -3.41
C ASP A 369 -8.68 23.19 -3.35
N LEU A 370 -9.25 22.54 -2.34
CA LEU A 370 -9.29 21.08 -2.24
C LEU A 370 -9.99 20.47 -3.46
N ALA A 371 -11.16 21.00 -3.83
CA ALA A 371 -11.94 20.50 -4.96
C ALA A 371 -11.16 20.62 -6.27
N ALA A 372 -10.51 21.77 -6.50
CA ALA A 372 -9.67 22.00 -7.68
C ALA A 372 -8.47 21.05 -7.72
N ALA A 373 -7.76 20.92 -6.60
CA ALA A 373 -6.60 20.03 -6.47
C ALA A 373 -6.96 18.56 -6.69
N ALA A 374 -8.03 18.08 -6.05
CA ALA A 374 -8.48 16.70 -6.18
C ALA A 374 -8.96 16.40 -7.60
N SER A 375 -9.71 17.32 -8.22
CA SER A 375 -10.19 17.16 -9.60
C SER A 375 -9.04 17.09 -10.60
N HIS A 376 -8.03 17.97 -10.44
CA HIS A 376 -6.85 17.99 -11.29
C HIS A 376 -5.98 16.74 -11.11
N ALA A 377 -5.65 16.39 -9.87
CA ALA A 377 -4.74 15.29 -9.57
C ALA A 377 -5.32 13.92 -9.94
N LEU A 378 -6.61 13.70 -9.65
CA LEU A 378 -7.29 12.42 -9.85
C LEU A 378 -8.02 12.33 -11.20
N GLY A 379 -8.22 13.45 -11.89
CA GLY A 379 -8.97 13.48 -13.16
C GLY A 379 -10.45 13.12 -12.99
N VAL A 380 -11.06 13.52 -11.87
CA VAL A 380 -12.44 13.21 -11.50
C VAL A 380 -13.29 14.48 -11.31
N ASP A 381 -14.61 14.34 -11.42
CA ASP A 381 -15.54 15.37 -10.94
C ASP A 381 -15.66 15.27 -9.40
N TRP A 382 -15.07 16.22 -8.68
CA TRP A 382 -15.08 16.22 -7.23
C TRP A 382 -16.49 16.32 -6.62
N ASP A 383 -17.42 17.02 -7.26
CA ASP A 383 -18.79 17.10 -6.75
C ASP A 383 -19.50 15.75 -6.88
N GLN A 384 -19.22 14.99 -7.94
CA GLN A 384 -19.68 13.61 -8.06
C GLN A 384 -19.08 12.72 -6.97
N VAL A 385 -17.79 12.87 -6.67
CA VAL A 385 -17.13 12.16 -5.57
C VAL A 385 -17.83 12.46 -4.24
N ARG A 386 -18.04 13.74 -3.89
CA ARG A 386 -18.69 14.14 -2.64
C ARG A 386 -20.10 13.56 -2.48
N ARG A 387 -20.91 13.64 -3.54
CA ARG A 387 -22.26 13.05 -3.58
C ARG A 387 -22.22 11.54 -3.35
N LEU A 388 -21.36 10.84 -4.09
CA LEU A 388 -21.23 9.38 -3.98
C LEU A 388 -20.63 8.96 -2.64
N ALA A 389 -19.77 9.77 -2.02
CA ALA A 389 -19.15 9.46 -0.72
C ALA A 389 -20.05 9.81 0.48
N GLY A 390 -21.05 10.68 0.29
CA GLY A 390 -21.88 11.21 1.36
C GLY A 390 -21.16 12.27 2.22
N TRP A 391 -20.39 13.14 1.57
CA TRP A 391 -19.66 14.25 2.21
C TRP A 391 -20.35 15.61 2.03
N GLU A 392 -21.64 15.60 1.69
CA GLU A 392 -22.45 16.82 1.62
C GLU A 392 -22.78 17.39 3.00
#